data_AF-A0A2P6VM92-F1
#
_entry.id   AF-A0A2P6VM92-F1
#
_cell.length_a   1.000
_cell.length_b   1.000
_cell.length_c   1.000
_cell.angle_alpha   90.00
_cell.angle_beta   90.00
_cell.angle_gamma   90.00
#
_symmetry.space_group_name_H-M   'P 1'
#
loop_
_entity.id
_entity.type
_entity.pdbx_description
1 polymer ?
#
loop_
_entity_poly.entity_id
_entity_poly.type
_entity_poly.pdbx_seq_one_letter_code
_entity_poly.pdbx_strand_id
1 'polypeptide(L)'
;MVLALSLLGLCVADGWRDGRASFYGKDAYGKQFDRSSVCYNTVQSLLIRVVDSCPCYYPGNYYSNKRWCCGDVDHMDMSVWAFEKLADKKWGVIGIQRWNPQQGPIMVQGWQFGDPTGSSSERRASSAAADWSASATATAMGSVTAGSATASSAGGAAQQAGAVLAQALGLGVQGARAQAHAGQSAAGGGQGTIYLNGLQNGWRDASYSARVAWYVGTFGADGSGSVCADLRPGGALAVTHAPGAFAGAESLEWRVRTSEGRPDVTVNVSAGKRYCSPLSLAALPVLERRAGWARYSVHLGDFGGSYPPAAVQGCGGGGAGQLTTVEFRSAVGAGRQVVCLDMVRLLPGASSS
;
A
#
# COMPACT_ATOMS: atom_id res chain seq x y z
N MET A 1 -22.94 -3.31 30.57
CA MET A 1 -23.02 -4.55 29.80
C MET A 1 -22.57 -4.23 28.38
N VAL A 2 -21.27 -4.36 28.13
CA VAL A 2 -20.64 -4.10 26.83
C VAL A 2 -20.31 -5.46 26.25
N LEU A 3 -21.02 -5.83 25.19
CA LEU A 3 -20.71 -7.01 24.40
C LEU A 3 -19.47 -6.66 23.56
N ALA A 4 -18.29 -7.14 23.98
CA ALA A 4 -17.07 -7.05 23.21
C ALA A 4 -17.02 -8.26 22.25
N LEU A 5 -17.26 -8.02 20.97
CA LEU A 5 -17.03 -9.01 19.91
C LEU A 5 -15.65 -8.72 19.31
N SER A 6 -14.68 -9.58 19.59
CA SER A 6 -13.32 -9.53 19.05
C SER A 6 -13.23 -10.41 17.79
N LEU A 7 -12.68 -9.86 16.70
CA LEU A 7 -12.27 -10.56 15.48
C LEU A 7 -10.88 -10.00 15.11
N LEU A 8 -9.77 -10.73 15.34
CA LEU A 8 -9.16 -11.85 14.59
C LEU A 8 -8.50 -11.43 13.26
N GLY A 9 -7.16 -11.36 13.27
CA GLY A 9 -6.31 -11.56 12.10
C GLY A 9 -5.61 -12.91 12.27
N LEU A 10 -5.86 -13.81 11.33
CA LEU A 10 -5.46 -15.22 11.41
C LEU A 10 -4.11 -15.43 10.70
N CYS A 11 -3.27 -16.32 11.24
CA CYS A 11 -2.65 -17.30 10.34
C CYS A 11 -3.69 -18.43 10.24
N VAL A 12 -4.22 -18.66 9.04
CA VAL A 12 -5.21 -19.73 8.85
C VAL A 12 -4.50 -20.90 8.22
N ALA A 13 -4.75 -22.08 8.76
CA ALA A 13 -4.76 -23.30 7.98
C ALA A 13 -6.18 -23.57 7.43
N ASP A 14 -6.88 -22.56 6.87
CA ASP A 14 -8.09 -22.65 6.03
C ASP A 14 -7.98 -21.64 4.87
N GLY A 15 -8.21 -22.08 3.64
CA GLY A 15 -7.36 -21.66 2.53
C GLY A 15 -7.85 -20.41 1.91
N TRP A 16 -7.35 -20.14 0.71
CA TRP A 16 -8.16 -19.27 -0.14
C TRP A 16 -9.59 -19.86 -0.27
N ARG A 17 -9.75 -21.19 -0.05
CA ARG A 17 -10.85 -21.83 0.72
C ARG A 17 -10.45 -22.99 1.70
N ASP A 18 -9.36 -23.74 1.51
CA ASP A 18 -8.90 -24.83 2.43
C ASP A 18 -7.38 -24.78 2.74
N GLY A 19 -6.92 -24.59 3.97
CA GLY A 19 -5.80 -23.68 4.14
C GLY A 19 -4.56 -24.20 4.73
N ARG A 20 -3.53 -23.62 4.14
CA ARG A 20 -2.16 -23.80 4.50
C ARG A 20 -1.55 -22.48 4.09
N ALA A 21 -0.98 -21.77 5.05
CA ALA A 21 0.03 -20.77 4.76
C ALA A 21 1.30 -21.51 4.29
N SER A 22 1.21 -22.23 3.18
CA SER A 22 2.38 -22.80 2.51
C SER A 22 3.04 -21.66 1.75
N PHE A 23 4.22 -21.26 2.20
CA PHE A 23 5.12 -20.46 1.39
C PHE A 23 5.52 -21.31 0.17
N TYR A 24 4.98 -20.98 -1.00
CA TYR A 24 5.38 -21.62 -2.26
C TYR A 24 6.56 -20.84 -2.86
N GLY A 25 7.73 -20.96 -2.23
CA GLY A 25 8.99 -20.47 -2.80
C GLY A 25 9.98 -21.60 -3.01
N LYS A 26 10.87 -21.46 -4.00
CA LYS A 26 12.01 -22.38 -4.16
C LYS A 26 13.11 -21.99 -3.17
N ASP A 27 13.82 -22.98 -2.61
CA ASP A 27 15.05 -22.78 -1.86
C ASP A 27 16.16 -22.26 -2.82
N ALA A 28 17.33 -21.90 -2.28
CA ALA A 28 18.46 -21.42 -3.09
C ALA A 28 19.00 -22.48 -4.06
N TYR A 29 18.44 -23.70 -4.02
CA TYR A 29 18.78 -24.85 -4.83
C TYR A 29 17.63 -25.28 -5.75
N GLY A 30 16.56 -24.46 -5.86
CA GLY A 30 15.43 -24.70 -6.75
C GLY A 30 14.36 -25.66 -6.23
N LYS A 31 14.48 -26.16 -4.99
CA LYS A 31 13.51 -27.10 -4.39
C LYS A 31 12.39 -26.36 -3.67
N GLN A 32 11.17 -26.88 -3.64
CA GLN A 32 10.10 -26.25 -2.86
C GLN A 32 10.46 -26.20 -1.37
N PHE A 33 10.24 -25.03 -0.75
CA PHE A 33 10.56 -24.76 0.64
C PHE A 33 9.26 -24.58 1.44
N ASP A 34 8.67 -25.68 1.92
CA ASP A 34 7.53 -25.61 2.84
C ASP A 34 8.01 -25.61 4.29
N ARG A 35 7.78 -24.49 4.97
CA ARG A 35 8.03 -24.33 6.42
C ARG A 35 6.80 -23.83 7.16
N SER A 36 5.61 -24.13 6.65
CA SER A 36 4.36 -23.78 7.33
C SER A 36 4.22 -24.45 8.72
N SER A 37 4.85 -25.61 8.91
CA SER A 37 4.79 -26.39 10.15
C SER A 37 5.76 -25.96 11.25
N VAL A 38 6.64 -24.99 10.98
CA VAL A 38 7.72 -24.62 11.93
C VAL A 38 7.31 -23.52 12.92
N CYS A 39 6.16 -22.89 12.69
CA CYS A 39 5.60 -21.89 13.60
C CYS A 39 5.12 -22.57 14.89
N TYR A 40 5.41 -21.96 16.05
CA TYR A 40 4.93 -22.45 17.35
C TYR A 40 3.41 -22.49 17.40
N ASN A 41 2.77 -21.48 16.82
CA ASN A 41 1.34 -21.38 16.74
C ASN A 41 0.96 -20.75 15.40
N THR A 42 0.34 -21.56 14.55
CA THR A 42 -0.09 -21.15 13.21
C THR A 42 -1.33 -20.27 13.23
N VAL A 43 -1.80 -19.75 14.36
CA VAL A 43 -2.87 -18.73 14.44
C VAL A 43 -2.40 -17.43 15.10
N GLN A 44 -1.18 -17.38 15.63
CA GLN A 44 -0.63 -16.17 16.24
C GLN A 44 -0.17 -15.16 15.18
N SER A 45 -0.34 -13.89 15.50
CA SER A 45 0.08 -12.76 14.67
C SER A 45 0.89 -11.77 15.50
N LEU A 46 1.81 -11.07 14.84
CA LEU A 46 2.54 -9.96 15.43
C LEU A 46 2.18 -8.66 14.73
N LEU A 47 2.00 -7.60 15.51
CA LEU A 47 2.02 -6.24 14.99
C LEU A 47 3.46 -5.74 15.06
N ILE A 48 4.01 -5.37 13.92
CA ILE A 48 5.42 -4.97 13.79
C ILE A 48 5.50 -3.61 13.10
N ARG A 49 6.46 -2.79 13.54
CA ARG A 49 6.82 -1.53 12.90
C ARG A 49 8.05 -1.76 12.04
N VAL A 50 8.00 -1.33 10.78
CA VAL A 50 9.19 -1.32 9.91
C VAL A 50 10.10 -0.18 10.37
N VAL A 51 11.31 -0.52 10.82
CA VAL A 51 12.30 0.44 11.32
C VAL A 51 13.61 0.40 10.53
N ASP A 52 13.75 -0.56 9.61
CA ASP A 52 14.95 -0.75 8.79
C ASP A 52 14.57 -1.20 7.38
N SER A 53 15.53 -1.14 6.47
CA SER A 53 15.45 -1.62 5.10
C SER A 53 16.42 -2.78 4.91
N CYS A 54 16.05 -3.78 4.12
CA CYS A 54 16.99 -4.85 3.78
C CYS A 54 17.70 -4.56 2.44
N PRO A 55 18.97 -4.10 2.44
CA PRO A 55 19.67 -3.77 1.20
C PRO A 55 20.17 -5.04 0.49
N CYS A 56 20.23 -5.00 -0.85
CA CYS A 56 20.78 -6.10 -1.66
C CYS A 56 22.26 -6.40 -1.36
N TYR A 57 23.01 -5.35 -1.03
CA TYR A 57 24.43 -5.43 -0.80
C TYR A 57 24.71 -5.28 0.69
N TYR A 58 24.97 -6.42 1.34
CA TYR A 58 25.40 -6.47 2.73
C TYR A 58 26.74 -7.24 2.83
N PRO A 59 27.89 -6.54 2.97
CA PRO A 59 29.22 -7.15 2.80
C PRO A 59 29.49 -8.39 3.67
N GLY A 60 28.91 -8.45 4.88
CA GLY A 60 29.08 -9.58 5.80
C GLY A 60 28.13 -10.75 5.55
N ASN A 61 27.11 -10.60 4.70
CA ASN A 61 26.09 -11.62 4.44
C ASN A 61 25.52 -11.52 3.02
N TYR A 62 26.42 -11.30 2.05
CA TYR A 62 26.06 -10.95 0.67
C TYR A 62 25.10 -11.96 0.04
N TYR A 63 25.34 -13.26 0.25
CA TYR A 63 24.52 -14.32 -0.34
C TYR A 63 23.10 -14.40 0.25
N SER A 64 22.91 -14.10 1.54
CA SER A 64 21.59 -14.11 2.18
C SER A 64 20.75 -12.93 1.72
N ASN A 65 21.28 -11.71 1.81
CA ASN A 65 20.53 -10.50 1.46
C ASN A 65 20.24 -10.41 -0.03
N LYS A 66 21.17 -10.84 -0.89
CA LYS A 66 20.93 -10.90 -2.34
C LYS A 66 19.71 -11.76 -2.68
N ARG A 67 19.53 -12.87 -1.97
CA ARG A 67 18.40 -13.77 -2.19
C ARG A 67 17.11 -13.25 -1.56
N TRP A 68 17.14 -12.93 -0.29
CA TRP A 68 15.90 -12.63 0.42
C TRP A 68 15.40 -11.23 0.11
N CYS A 69 16.28 -10.25 0.01
CA CYS A 69 15.85 -8.86 -0.07
C CYS A 69 15.77 -8.35 -1.50
N CYS A 70 16.41 -9.03 -2.45
CA CYS A 70 16.48 -8.64 -3.85
C CYS A 70 16.31 -9.79 -4.83
N GLY A 71 15.96 -10.98 -4.31
CA GLY A 71 15.74 -12.15 -5.13
C GLY A 71 14.30 -12.22 -5.63
N ASP A 72 13.80 -13.44 -5.68
CA ASP A 72 12.59 -13.83 -6.39
C ASP A 72 11.33 -13.84 -5.52
N VAL A 73 11.43 -13.46 -4.25
CA VAL A 73 10.34 -13.56 -3.27
C VAL A 73 10.21 -12.30 -2.43
N ASP A 74 8.97 -11.89 -2.17
CA ASP A 74 8.66 -10.88 -1.16
C ASP A 74 9.18 -11.35 0.20
N HIS A 75 9.99 -10.51 0.85
CA HIS A 75 10.62 -10.82 2.11
C HIS A 75 10.46 -9.69 3.10
N MET A 76 10.39 -10.07 4.38
CA MET A 76 10.43 -9.16 5.51
C MET A 76 11.45 -9.67 6.51
N ASP A 77 12.52 -8.90 6.71
CA ASP A 77 13.47 -9.18 7.77
C ASP A 77 12.87 -8.71 9.10
N MET A 78 12.88 -9.59 10.10
CA MET A 78 12.28 -9.33 11.39
C MET A 78 13.34 -9.44 12.48
N SER A 79 13.22 -8.59 13.50
CA SER A 79 14.12 -8.70 14.66
C SER A 79 14.07 -10.11 15.24
N VAL A 80 15.21 -10.56 15.78
CA VAL A 80 15.33 -11.89 16.42
C VAL A 80 14.25 -12.09 17.49
N TRP A 81 13.93 -11.04 18.25
CA TRP A 81 12.90 -11.08 19.28
C TRP A 81 11.49 -11.32 18.71
N ALA A 82 11.14 -10.67 17.59
CA ALA A 82 9.88 -10.92 16.90
C ALA A 82 9.83 -12.34 16.33
N PHE A 83 10.94 -12.81 15.73
CA PHE A 83 11.04 -14.16 15.18
C PHE A 83 10.78 -15.23 16.24
N GLU A 84 11.39 -15.09 17.43
CA GLU A 84 11.22 -16.02 18.56
C GLU A 84 9.79 -16.09 19.10
N LYS A 85 8.92 -15.12 18.79
CA LYS A 85 7.49 -15.23 19.12
C LYS A 85 6.75 -16.13 18.13
N LEU A 86 7.28 -16.32 16.93
CA LEU A 86 6.63 -17.08 15.86
C LEU A 86 7.22 -18.49 15.70
N ALA A 87 8.55 -18.64 15.81
CA ALA A 87 9.22 -19.91 15.56
C ALA A 87 10.59 -20.02 16.25
N ASP A 88 11.13 -21.24 16.29
CA ASP A 88 12.48 -21.51 16.79
C ASP A 88 13.55 -20.95 15.84
N LYS A 89 14.51 -20.19 16.37
CA LYS A 89 15.61 -19.57 15.60
C LYS A 89 16.41 -20.56 14.77
N LYS A 90 16.45 -21.84 15.15
CA LYS A 90 17.16 -22.88 14.38
C LYS A 90 16.66 -23.01 12.94
N TRP A 91 15.43 -22.58 12.66
CA TRP A 91 14.90 -22.58 11.31
C TRP A 91 15.50 -21.42 10.50
N GLY A 92 15.69 -20.24 11.08
CA GLY A 92 16.30 -19.07 10.41
C GLY A 92 15.42 -18.39 9.34
N VAL A 93 14.47 -19.09 8.74
CA VAL A 93 13.46 -18.55 7.81
C VAL A 93 12.14 -19.31 8.00
N ILE A 94 11.04 -18.57 8.04
CA ILE A 94 9.68 -19.09 8.13
C ILE A 94 8.79 -18.49 7.04
N GLY A 95 7.77 -19.24 6.63
CA GLY A 95 6.70 -18.69 5.82
C GLY A 95 5.72 -17.91 6.70
N ILE A 96 5.46 -16.66 6.36
CA ILE A 96 4.40 -15.87 7.00
C ILE A 96 3.33 -15.53 5.97
N GLN A 97 2.07 -15.54 6.37
CA GLN A 97 1.00 -15.01 5.55
C GLN A 97 1.02 -13.49 5.71
N ARG A 98 1.34 -12.78 4.63
CA ARG A 98 1.31 -11.32 4.63
C ARG A 98 -0.13 -10.85 4.83
N TRP A 99 -0.36 -10.16 5.94
CA TRP A 99 -1.64 -9.54 6.23
C TRP A 99 -1.89 -8.36 5.29
N ASN A 100 -3.12 -8.29 4.76
CA ASN A 100 -3.55 -7.25 3.84
C ASN A 100 -3.69 -5.91 4.60
N PRO A 101 -2.96 -4.84 4.21
CA PRO A 101 -3.01 -3.54 4.88
C PRO A 101 -4.40 -2.88 4.92
N GLN A 102 -5.40 -3.46 4.25
CA GLN A 102 -6.80 -3.03 4.32
C GLN A 102 -7.46 -3.17 5.71
N GLN A 103 -6.91 -3.93 6.66
CA GLN A 103 -7.52 -4.15 7.98
C GLN A 103 -6.89 -3.32 9.13
N GLY A 104 -5.94 -2.41 8.85
CA GLY A 104 -5.18 -1.68 9.88
C GLY A 104 -5.87 -0.61 10.72
N PRO A 105 -6.99 0.01 10.32
CA PRO A 105 -7.63 1.02 11.16
C PRO A 105 -8.26 0.48 12.46
N ILE A 106 -8.33 -0.84 12.65
CA ILE A 106 -9.05 -1.46 13.79
C ILE A 106 -8.13 -1.77 14.98
N MET A 107 -6.80 -1.64 14.85
CA MET A 107 -5.85 -2.08 15.88
C MET A 107 -5.34 -0.93 16.76
N VAL A 108 -6.12 -0.65 17.81
CA VAL A 108 -5.76 -0.25 19.18
C VAL A 108 -4.94 1.05 19.41
N GLN A 109 -5.67 2.13 19.74
CA GLN A 109 -5.22 3.10 20.76
C GLN A 109 -5.08 2.36 22.11
N GLY A 110 -3.87 2.32 22.69
CA GLY A 110 -3.70 1.94 24.10
C GLY A 110 -2.62 0.89 24.45
N TRP A 111 -1.86 0.37 23.49
CA TRP A 111 -0.73 -0.53 23.82
C TRP A 111 0.58 0.24 23.97
N GLN A 112 1.07 0.37 25.20
CA GLN A 112 2.43 0.78 25.50
C GLN A 112 3.36 -0.44 25.41
N PHE A 113 4.46 -0.31 24.69
CA PHE A 113 5.54 -1.29 24.72
C PHE A 113 6.20 -1.22 26.11
N GLY A 114 6.24 -2.35 26.82
CA GLY A 114 7.07 -2.47 28.02
C GLY A 114 8.53 -2.23 27.67
N ASP A 115 9.24 -1.50 28.53
CA ASP A 115 10.66 -1.19 28.42
C ASP A 115 11.48 -2.47 28.14
N PRO A 116 12.30 -2.51 27.07
CA PRO A 116 13.12 -3.67 26.73
C PRO A 116 14.27 -3.96 27.71
N THR A 117 14.48 -3.13 28.74
CA THR A 117 15.58 -3.34 29.71
C THR A 117 15.30 -4.34 30.83
N GLY A 118 14.08 -4.89 30.91
CA GLY A 118 13.82 -6.18 31.58
C GLY A 118 14.54 -6.42 32.93
N SER A 119 14.47 -5.49 33.89
CA SER A 119 14.85 -5.79 35.28
C SER A 119 13.66 -6.43 36.00
N SER A 120 13.48 -7.75 35.85
CA SER A 120 12.56 -8.54 36.68
C SER A 120 13.27 -9.77 37.26
N SER A 121 14.04 -9.51 38.30
CA SER A 121 14.50 -10.54 39.23
C SER A 121 13.39 -10.89 40.23
N GLU A 122 12.41 -11.70 39.83
CA GLU A 122 11.59 -12.46 40.79
C GLU A 122 11.39 -13.88 40.27
N ARG A 123 12.36 -14.75 40.60
CA ARG A 123 12.17 -16.20 40.60
C ARG A 123 11.19 -16.53 41.73
N ARG A 124 9.98 -16.97 41.39
CA ARG A 124 9.20 -17.85 42.28
C ARG A 124 9.36 -19.28 41.78
N ALA A 125 10.05 -20.06 42.60
CA ALA A 125 10.17 -21.50 42.48
C ALA A 125 8.80 -22.15 42.69
N SER A 126 8.44 -23.09 41.82
CA SER A 126 7.44 -24.11 42.10
C SER A 126 7.97 -25.45 41.56
N SER A 127 8.34 -26.29 42.52
CA SER A 127 8.74 -27.69 42.40
C SER A 127 7.51 -28.61 42.31
N ALA A 128 7.48 -29.46 41.28
CA ALA A 128 6.89 -30.82 41.24
C ALA A 128 7.19 -31.36 39.82
N ALA A 129 8.05 -32.37 39.58
CA ALA A 129 8.05 -33.76 40.04
C ALA A 129 6.77 -34.52 39.69
N ALA A 130 6.78 -35.19 38.52
CA ALA A 130 6.07 -36.43 38.16
C ALA A 130 6.35 -36.67 36.66
N ASP A 131 7.35 -37.49 36.34
CA ASP A 131 7.27 -38.95 36.12
C ASP A 131 7.01 -39.31 34.65
N TRP A 132 8.04 -39.91 34.07
CA TRP A 132 8.03 -40.58 32.78
C TRP A 132 7.37 -41.94 32.91
N SER A 133 6.39 -42.23 32.05
CA SER A 133 6.10 -43.62 31.66
C SER A 133 5.71 -43.67 30.19
N ALA A 134 6.65 -44.17 29.39
CA ALA A 134 6.42 -44.63 28.04
C ALA A 134 5.47 -45.86 28.07
N SER A 135 4.56 -45.94 27.11
CA SER A 135 3.93 -47.20 26.71
C SER A 135 3.62 -47.11 25.22
N ALA A 136 4.46 -47.80 24.45
CA ALA A 136 4.23 -48.10 23.05
C ALA A 136 3.08 -49.11 22.95
N THR A 137 2.17 -48.91 21.99
CA THR A 137 1.33 -49.98 21.47
C THR A 137 1.31 -49.86 19.96
N ALA A 138 1.98 -50.82 19.34
CA ALA A 138 1.93 -51.05 17.90
C ALA A 138 0.68 -51.88 17.60
N THR A 139 -0.12 -51.44 16.63
CA THR A 139 -1.11 -52.28 15.96
C THR A 139 -0.95 -52.12 14.45
N ALA A 140 -0.53 -53.21 13.82
CA ALA A 140 -0.46 -53.41 12.38
C ALA A 140 -1.75 -54.09 11.86
N MET A 141 -1.87 -54.18 10.53
CA MET A 141 -2.89 -54.84 9.68
C MET A 141 -4.06 -53.94 9.23
N GLY A 142 -4.53 -53.94 7.97
CA GLY A 142 -4.16 -54.63 6.73
C GLY A 142 -4.55 -53.76 5.51
N SER A 143 -3.88 -53.83 4.36
CA SER A 143 -4.09 -54.77 3.25
C SER A 143 -5.55 -54.93 2.78
N VAL A 144 -5.92 -54.20 1.72
CA VAL A 144 -6.81 -54.72 0.66
C VAL A 144 -6.53 -54.06 -0.69
N THR A 145 -6.51 -54.92 -1.70
CA THR A 145 -6.19 -54.75 -3.11
C THR A 145 -7.34 -54.24 -3.98
N ALA A 146 -6.93 -53.57 -5.07
CA ALA A 146 -7.43 -53.64 -6.44
C ALA A 146 -8.89 -53.22 -6.78
N GLY A 147 -8.98 -52.38 -7.81
CA GLY A 147 -10.23 -52.04 -8.49
C GLY A 147 -10.01 -51.06 -9.64
N SER A 148 -9.39 -51.52 -10.71
CA SER A 148 -9.30 -50.83 -12.01
C SER A 148 -10.62 -50.96 -12.79
N ALA A 149 -11.11 -49.86 -13.39
CA ALA A 149 -11.90 -49.91 -14.62
C ALA A 149 -11.88 -48.56 -15.36
N THR A 150 -11.39 -48.65 -16.59
CA THR A 150 -11.55 -47.79 -17.76
C THR A 150 -13.00 -47.43 -18.08
N ALA A 151 -13.24 -46.20 -18.56
CA ALA A 151 -14.13 -45.96 -19.71
C ALA A 151 -13.88 -44.58 -20.34
N SER A 152 -13.72 -44.60 -21.65
CA SER A 152 -13.49 -43.55 -22.62
C SER A 152 -14.78 -43.16 -23.35
N SER A 153 -14.95 -41.89 -23.73
CA SER A 153 -15.67 -41.38 -24.93
C SER A 153 -15.87 -39.87 -24.81
N ALA A 154 -15.35 -38.99 -25.68
CA ALA A 154 -15.67 -38.73 -27.09
C ALA A 154 -16.63 -37.53 -27.29
N GLY A 155 -16.37 -36.74 -28.33
CA GLY A 155 -17.21 -35.64 -28.87
C GLY A 155 -16.72 -34.26 -28.43
N GLY A 156 -16.29 -33.32 -29.28
CA GLY A 156 -16.78 -32.92 -30.61
C GLY A 156 -17.24 -31.46 -30.48
N ALA A 157 -16.48 -30.47 -30.94
CA ALA A 157 -16.50 -29.88 -32.29
C ALA A 157 -17.36 -28.59 -32.38
N ALA A 158 -16.87 -27.66 -33.21
CA ALA A 158 -17.51 -26.49 -33.84
C ALA A 158 -17.90 -25.31 -32.93
N GLN A 159 -17.26 -24.13 -33.07
CA GLN A 159 -17.52 -23.10 -34.09
C GLN A 159 -18.97 -22.59 -34.08
N GLN A 160 -19.19 -21.34 -33.68
CA GLN A 160 -19.47 -20.24 -34.63
C GLN A 160 -19.72 -18.91 -33.91
N ALA A 161 -19.17 -17.87 -34.52
CA ALA A 161 -19.41 -16.47 -34.25
C ALA A 161 -20.77 -16.02 -34.80
N GLY A 162 -21.36 -14.99 -34.20
CA GLY A 162 -22.56 -14.34 -34.73
C GLY A 162 -22.80 -13.00 -34.04
N ALA A 163 -22.47 -11.93 -34.76
CA ALA A 163 -22.42 -10.55 -34.32
C ALA A 163 -23.78 -9.95 -33.91
N VAL A 164 -23.78 -9.17 -32.84
CA VAL A 164 -24.80 -8.14 -32.57
C VAL A 164 -24.11 -6.92 -31.96
N LEU A 165 -23.80 -5.89 -32.76
CA LEU A 165 -23.93 -4.49 -32.30
C LEU A 165 -23.78 -3.44 -33.41
N ALA A 166 -24.67 -2.45 -33.29
CA ALA A 166 -24.49 -1.02 -33.56
C ALA A 166 -24.44 -0.53 -35.02
N GLN A 167 -25.63 -0.25 -35.54
CA GLN A 167 -25.89 1.04 -36.16
C GLN A 167 -25.79 2.16 -35.10
N ALA A 168 -25.17 3.27 -35.50
CA ALA A 168 -25.67 4.64 -35.38
C ALA A 168 -24.66 5.66 -34.83
N LEU A 169 -24.62 6.78 -35.56
CA LEU A 169 -24.16 8.12 -35.21
C LEU A 169 -22.68 8.43 -35.43
N GLY A 170 -22.42 8.93 -36.64
CA GLY A 170 -21.35 9.88 -36.89
C GLY A 170 -21.64 11.21 -36.19
N LEU A 171 -20.63 11.74 -35.51
CA LEU A 171 -20.52 13.14 -35.14
C LEU A 171 -19.08 13.57 -35.36
N GLY A 172 -18.93 14.71 -36.05
CA GLY A 172 -17.69 15.19 -36.63
C GLY A 172 -16.60 15.50 -35.60
N VAL A 173 -15.38 15.13 -35.97
CA VAL A 173 -14.15 15.57 -35.32
C VAL A 173 -13.88 17.01 -35.76
N GLN A 174 -14.28 17.98 -34.94
CA GLN A 174 -13.68 19.31 -34.97
C GLN A 174 -12.58 19.38 -33.91
N GLY A 175 -11.36 19.65 -34.36
CA GLY A 175 -10.18 19.77 -33.51
C GLY A 175 -10.31 20.93 -32.53
N ALA A 176 -10.47 20.61 -31.26
CA ALA A 176 -10.35 21.57 -30.17
C ALA A 176 -8.86 21.84 -29.93
N ARG A 177 -8.38 22.99 -30.39
CA ARG A 177 -7.19 23.63 -29.82
C ARG A 177 -7.47 23.92 -28.35
N ALA A 178 -6.54 23.53 -27.47
CA ALA A 178 -6.58 23.87 -26.06
C ALA A 178 -6.48 25.40 -25.89
N GLN A 179 -7.62 26.08 -25.82
CA GLN A 179 -7.71 27.45 -25.34
C GLN A 179 -7.57 27.40 -23.81
N ALA A 180 -6.42 27.89 -23.33
CA ALA A 180 -6.21 28.18 -21.91
C ALA A 180 -7.17 29.30 -21.50
N HIS A 181 -8.34 28.93 -20.97
CA HIS A 181 -9.25 29.88 -20.36
C HIS A 181 -8.71 30.26 -18.98
N ALA A 182 -8.13 31.46 -18.89
CA ALA A 182 -7.88 32.15 -17.64
C ALA A 182 -9.23 32.61 -17.06
N GLY A 183 -9.96 31.69 -16.43
CA GLY A 183 -11.13 32.00 -15.64
C GLY A 183 -10.72 32.68 -14.34
N GLN A 184 -10.86 34.00 -14.28
CA GLN A 184 -10.77 34.78 -13.05
C GLN A 184 -11.98 34.44 -12.16
N SER A 185 -11.80 33.54 -11.20
CA SER A 185 -12.76 33.34 -10.11
C SER A 185 -12.42 34.26 -8.93
N ALA A 186 -13.45 34.93 -8.43
CA ALA A 186 -13.41 36.04 -7.50
C ALA A 186 -12.73 35.70 -6.16
N ALA A 187 -11.98 36.69 -5.67
CA ALA A 187 -11.28 36.70 -4.39
C ALA A 187 -12.28 36.53 -3.22
N GLY A 188 -12.15 35.45 -2.46
CA GLY A 188 -12.91 35.26 -1.21
C GLY A 188 -12.96 33.84 -0.66
N GLY A 189 -12.65 32.80 -1.45
CA GLY A 189 -12.84 31.42 -1.03
C GLY A 189 -11.56 30.57 -1.08
N GLY A 190 -11.07 30.19 0.11
CA GLY A 190 -10.23 28.99 0.27
C GLY A 190 -8.74 29.20 0.07
N GLN A 191 -8.08 29.90 1.00
CA GLN A 191 -6.64 29.70 1.19
C GLN A 191 -6.37 28.19 1.29
N GLY A 192 -5.51 27.69 0.41
CA GLY A 192 -5.13 26.28 0.37
C GLY A 192 -5.85 25.41 -0.67
N THR A 193 -6.99 25.80 -1.24
CA THR A 193 -7.58 24.98 -2.32
C THR A 193 -6.71 25.05 -3.57
N ILE A 194 -6.28 23.89 -4.06
CA ILE A 194 -5.47 23.74 -5.28
C ILE A 194 -6.36 23.40 -6.47
N TYR A 195 -7.26 22.43 -6.28
CA TYR A 195 -8.20 21.99 -7.29
C TYR A 195 -9.57 21.68 -6.67
N LEU A 196 -10.60 22.32 -7.21
CA LEU A 196 -12.02 22.05 -6.95
C LEU A 196 -12.82 22.52 -8.17
N ASN A 197 -13.36 21.60 -8.97
CA ASN A 197 -13.99 21.94 -10.26
C ASN A 197 -13.08 22.72 -11.25
N GLY A 198 -11.77 22.66 -11.07
CA GLY A 198 -10.81 23.51 -11.76
C GLY A 198 -9.66 23.94 -10.85
N LEU A 199 -8.55 24.36 -11.46
CA LEU A 199 -7.41 24.93 -10.72
C LEU A 199 -7.81 26.26 -10.09
N GLN A 200 -7.47 26.44 -8.82
CA GLN A 200 -7.86 27.60 -8.04
C GLN A 200 -6.67 28.54 -7.83
N ASN A 201 -6.93 29.78 -7.43
CA ASN A 201 -5.96 30.67 -6.76
C ASN A 201 -4.55 30.71 -7.39
N GLY A 202 -4.43 30.87 -8.72
CA GLY A 202 -3.13 31.00 -9.39
C GLY A 202 -2.35 29.68 -9.59
N TRP A 203 -2.92 28.54 -9.21
CA TRP A 203 -2.36 27.24 -9.54
C TRP A 203 -2.46 27.00 -11.05
N ARG A 204 -1.40 26.45 -11.63
CA ARG A 204 -1.30 26.15 -13.06
C ARG A 204 -0.87 24.71 -13.28
N ASP A 205 -1.30 24.14 -14.39
CA ASP A 205 -0.86 22.82 -14.83
C ASP A 205 0.66 22.81 -15.06
N ALA A 206 1.32 21.81 -14.49
CA ALA A 206 2.74 21.52 -14.66
C ALA A 206 2.98 20.05 -15.01
N SER A 207 1.92 19.36 -15.47
CA SER A 207 1.96 17.94 -15.81
C SER A 207 2.94 17.66 -16.94
N TYR A 208 3.56 16.48 -16.91
CA TYR A 208 4.54 16.06 -17.91
C TYR A 208 4.37 14.58 -18.21
N SER A 209 4.64 14.20 -19.46
CA SER A 209 4.45 12.82 -19.94
C SER A 209 3.07 12.24 -19.59
N ALA A 210 2.04 13.11 -19.62
CA ALA A 210 0.66 12.80 -19.30
C ALA A 210 -0.27 13.40 -20.35
N ARG A 211 -1.41 12.76 -20.61
CA ARG A 211 -2.54 13.38 -21.32
C ARG A 211 -3.58 13.80 -20.29
N VAL A 212 -3.68 15.09 -20.03
CA VAL A 212 -4.57 15.63 -18.99
C VAL A 212 -5.88 16.11 -19.60
N ALA A 213 -6.98 15.68 -19.00
CA ALA A 213 -8.34 16.09 -19.30
C ALA A 213 -8.90 16.86 -18.09
N TRP A 214 -8.78 18.18 -18.13
CA TRP A 214 -9.17 19.06 -17.02
C TRP A 214 -10.69 19.24 -16.85
N TYR A 215 -11.53 18.82 -17.82
CA TYR A 215 -12.95 19.21 -17.88
C TYR A 215 -13.93 18.22 -18.54
N VAL A 216 -13.55 16.97 -18.81
CA VAL A 216 -14.37 16.12 -19.71
C VAL A 216 -15.27 15.15 -18.94
N GLY A 217 -16.44 15.64 -18.49
CA GLY A 217 -17.57 14.79 -18.08
C GLY A 217 -17.32 13.82 -16.91
N THR A 218 -16.22 13.98 -16.19
CA THR A 218 -15.81 13.09 -15.11
C THR A 218 -16.28 13.65 -13.76
N PHE A 219 -17.31 13.02 -13.21
CA PHE A 219 -17.81 13.31 -11.87
C PHE A 219 -16.78 12.89 -10.80
N GLY A 220 -16.40 13.87 -9.98
CA GLY A 220 -15.64 13.80 -8.75
C GLY A 220 -16.38 13.04 -7.67
N ALA A 221 -15.79 12.97 -6.48
CA ALA A 221 -16.28 12.14 -5.39
C ALA A 221 -17.62 12.61 -4.80
N ASP A 222 -17.93 13.89 -4.95
CA ASP A 222 -19.14 14.59 -4.52
C ASP A 222 -20.03 15.00 -5.70
N GLY A 223 -19.73 14.55 -6.92
CA GLY A 223 -20.42 14.95 -8.14
C GLY A 223 -19.86 16.22 -8.79
N SER A 224 -18.82 16.84 -8.21
CA SER A 224 -18.08 17.95 -8.80
C SER A 224 -17.27 17.52 -10.03
N GLY A 225 -16.58 18.44 -10.70
CA GLY A 225 -15.63 18.15 -11.76
C GLY A 225 -14.32 17.61 -11.18
N SER A 226 -13.84 16.51 -11.76
CA SER A 226 -12.51 15.95 -11.48
C SER A 226 -11.56 16.15 -12.65
N VAL A 227 -10.25 16.20 -12.37
CA VAL A 227 -9.21 16.16 -13.40
C VAL A 227 -8.73 14.73 -13.55
N CYS A 228 -8.72 14.22 -14.78
CA CYS A 228 -8.14 12.91 -15.08
C CYS A 228 -6.92 13.07 -15.97
N ALA A 229 -5.88 12.30 -15.66
CA ALA A 229 -4.68 12.23 -16.47
C ALA A 229 -4.36 10.78 -16.79
N ASP A 230 -4.04 10.55 -18.06
CA ASP A 230 -3.47 9.32 -18.52
C ASP A 230 -1.95 9.42 -18.45
N LEU A 231 -1.36 8.76 -17.44
CA LEU A 231 0.05 8.83 -17.10
C LEU A 231 0.84 7.75 -17.85
N ARG A 232 1.88 8.18 -18.58
CA ARG A 232 2.89 7.27 -19.10
C ARG A 232 3.84 6.81 -17.97
N PRO A 233 4.62 5.72 -18.16
CA PRO A 233 5.65 5.34 -17.20
C PRO A 233 6.54 6.53 -16.85
N GLY A 234 6.68 6.84 -15.56
CA GLY A 234 7.45 7.99 -15.06
C GLY A 234 6.84 9.39 -15.26
N GLY A 235 5.68 9.51 -15.92
CA GLY A 235 4.94 10.77 -16.09
C GLY A 235 4.14 11.16 -14.85
N ALA A 236 3.68 12.41 -14.80
CA ALA A 236 2.97 12.95 -13.66
C ALA A 236 1.83 13.90 -14.03
N LEU A 237 0.77 13.86 -13.24
CA LEU A 237 -0.21 14.93 -13.11
C LEU A 237 0.31 15.88 -12.04
N ALA A 238 0.67 17.09 -12.43
CA ALA A 238 1.34 18.04 -11.54
C ALA A 238 0.74 19.43 -11.66
N VAL A 239 0.76 20.16 -10.55
CA VAL A 239 0.25 21.52 -10.44
C VAL A 239 1.27 22.36 -9.70
N THR A 240 1.45 23.60 -10.12
CA THR A 240 2.44 24.50 -9.54
C THR A 240 1.87 25.89 -9.26
N HIS A 241 2.47 26.58 -8.31
CA HIS A 241 2.12 27.93 -7.87
C HIS A 241 3.40 28.76 -7.66
N ALA A 242 3.24 30.08 -7.46
CA ALA A 242 4.31 30.92 -6.92
C ALA A 242 4.69 30.51 -5.48
N PRO A 243 5.94 30.80 -5.03
CA PRO A 243 6.33 30.62 -3.63
C PRO A 243 5.35 31.29 -2.66
N GLY A 244 5.18 30.71 -1.48
CA GLY A 244 4.22 31.15 -0.46
C GLY A 244 2.87 30.42 -0.50
N ALA A 245 2.58 29.61 -1.53
CA ALA A 245 1.31 28.90 -1.65
C ALA A 245 1.01 27.94 -0.48
N PHE A 246 2.07 27.38 0.11
CA PHE A 246 2.02 26.46 1.24
C PHE A 246 2.24 27.15 2.60
N ALA A 247 2.34 28.48 2.64
CA ALA A 247 2.52 29.19 3.90
C ALA A 247 1.30 28.95 4.82
N GLY A 248 1.57 28.52 6.06
CA GLY A 248 0.52 28.19 7.04
C GLY A 248 -0.15 26.83 6.85
N ALA A 249 0.13 26.11 5.77
CA ALA A 249 -0.37 24.76 5.57
C ALA A 249 0.42 23.76 6.43
N GLU A 250 -0.28 22.83 7.05
CA GLU A 250 0.29 21.71 7.80
C GLU A 250 0.14 20.39 7.04
N SER A 251 -0.97 20.22 6.30
CA SER A 251 -1.28 18.97 5.60
C SER A 251 -1.73 19.19 4.16
N LEU A 252 -1.53 18.19 3.32
CA LEU A 252 -2.08 18.09 1.97
C LEU A 252 -3.19 17.02 1.98
N GLU A 253 -4.37 17.37 1.46
CA GLU A 253 -5.51 16.46 1.30
C GLU A 253 -5.92 16.37 -0.17
N TRP A 254 -6.27 15.18 -0.62
CA TRP A 254 -6.82 14.93 -1.95
C TRP A 254 -7.71 13.71 -1.97
N ARG A 255 -8.53 13.60 -3.03
CA ARG A 255 -9.19 12.36 -3.43
C ARG A 255 -8.60 11.88 -4.75
N VAL A 256 -8.42 10.58 -4.86
CA VAL A 256 -7.91 9.94 -6.07
C VAL A 256 -8.73 8.71 -6.43
N ARG A 257 -8.93 8.52 -7.73
CA ARG A 257 -9.49 7.30 -8.33
C ARG A 257 -8.54 6.83 -9.43
N THR A 258 -8.30 5.53 -9.49
CA THR A 258 -7.52 4.92 -10.58
C THR A 258 -8.29 3.82 -11.28
N SER A 259 -7.90 3.52 -12.51
CA SER A 259 -8.52 2.47 -13.33
C SER A 259 -8.38 1.05 -12.75
N GLU A 260 -7.37 0.80 -11.91
CA GLU A 260 -7.00 -0.55 -11.43
C GLU A 260 -7.10 -0.72 -9.90
N GLY A 261 -7.84 0.17 -9.21
CA GLY A 261 -8.19 0.03 -7.79
C GLY A 261 -7.09 0.45 -6.79
N ARG A 262 -5.80 0.20 -7.07
CA ARG A 262 -4.68 0.77 -6.31
C ARG A 262 -3.66 1.44 -7.25
N PRO A 263 -3.45 2.77 -7.17
CA PRO A 263 -2.45 3.47 -7.97
C PRO A 263 -1.04 2.94 -7.69
N ASP A 264 -0.26 2.64 -8.74
CA ASP A 264 1.20 2.67 -8.65
C ASP A 264 1.69 4.11 -8.87
N VAL A 265 1.25 4.99 -7.96
CA VAL A 265 1.47 6.42 -8.03
C VAL A 265 2.07 6.88 -6.71
N THR A 266 3.07 7.74 -6.81
CA THR A 266 3.61 8.48 -5.67
C THR A 266 3.08 9.91 -5.68
N VAL A 267 2.78 10.44 -4.51
CA VAL A 267 2.58 11.88 -4.31
C VAL A 267 3.89 12.51 -3.86
N ASN A 268 4.20 13.70 -4.35
CA ASN A 268 5.38 14.44 -3.93
C ASN A 268 5.09 15.95 -3.93
N VAL A 269 5.89 16.68 -3.17
CA VAL A 269 5.92 18.15 -3.18
C VAL A 269 7.33 18.64 -3.51
N SER A 270 7.45 19.81 -4.13
CA SER A 270 8.76 20.34 -4.49
C SER A 270 8.83 21.86 -4.43
N ALA A 271 10.06 22.36 -4.26
CA ALA A 271 10.43 23.78 -4.27
C ALA A 271 11.29 24.05 -5.52
N GLY A 272 10.65 24.41 -6.64
CA GLY A 272 11.33 24.55 -7.92
C GLY A 272 11.96 23.24 -8.40
N LYS A 273 13.31 23.18 -8.44
CA LYS A 273 14.07 21.98 -8.87
C LYS A 273 14.39 21.00 -7.73
N ARG A 274 14.02 21.32 -6.48
CA ARG A 274 14.31 20.48 -5.31
C ARG A 274 13.09 19.65 -4.97
N TYR A 275 13.21 18.34 -5.12
CA TYR A 275 12.15 17.37 -4.81
C TYR A 275 12.27 16.89 -3.36
N CYS A 276 11.13 16.69 -2.72
CA CYS A 276 11.06 16.02 -1.43
C CYS A 276 11.05 14.49 -1.62
N SER A 277 11.04 13.76 -0.50
CA SER A 277 10.87 12.30 -0.50
C SER A 277 9.44 11.95 -0.95
N PRO A 278 9.27 11.26 -2.09
CA PRO A 278 7.94 10.92 -2.58
C PRO A 278 7.28 9.87 -1.68
N LEU A 279 5.97 10.00 -1.46
CA LEU A 279 5.16 9.07 -0.68
C LEU A 279 4.36 8.16 -1.61
N SER A 280 4.51 6.84 -1.48
CA SER A 280 3.74 5.88 -2.26
C SER A 280 2.28 5.84 -1.78
N LEU A 281 1.32 6.04 -2.68
CA LEU A 281 -0.11 5.92 -2.35
C LEU A 281 -0.49 4.53 -1.85
N ALA A 282 0.25 3.48 -2.25
CA ALA A 282 0.03 2.12 -1.76
C ALA A 282 0.40 1.95 -0.27
N ALA A 283 1.32 2.77 0.23
CA ALA A 283 1.79 2.77 1.62
C ALA A 283 1.00 3.71 2.54
N LEU A 284 0.28 4.69 1.97
CA LEU A 284 -0.51 5.65 2.75
C LEU A 284 -1.82 5.04 3.25
N PRO A 285 -2.26 5.39 4.48
CA PRO A 285 -3.56 4.98 4.99
C PRO A 285 -4.68 5.68 4.21
N VAL A 286 -5.69 4.91 3.80
CA VAL A 286 -6.89 5.47 3.17
C VAL A 286 -7.85 5.91 4.26
N LEU A 287 -8.15 7.21 4.29
CA LEU A 287 -9.04 7.79 5.32
C LEU A 287 -10.52 7.53 5.04
N GLU A 288 -10.89 7.47 3.76
CA GLU A 288 -12.28 7.28 3.34
C GLU A 288 -12.32 6.64 1.95
N ARG A 289 -13.29 5.75 1.72
CA ARG A 289 -13.62 5.23 0.38
C ARG A 289 -15.07 5.51 0.05
N ARG A 290 -15.33 6.15 -1.09
CA ARG A 290 -16.70 6.45 -1.55
C ARG A 290 -16.75 6.48 -3.07
N ALA A 291 -17.68 5.72 -3.67
CA ALA A 291 -17.92 5.72 -5.12
C ALA A 291 -16.64 5.51 -5.97
N GLY A 292 -15.74 4.61 -5.53
CA GLY A 292 -14.46 4.35 -6.21
C GLY A 292 -13.34 5.36 -5.94
N TRP A 293 -13.62 6.43 -5.19
CA TRP A 293 -12.62 7.40 -4.74
C TRP A 293 -12.03 7.00 -3.40
N ALA A 294 -10.73 7.23 -3.23
CA ALA A 294 -10.03 7.12 -1.96
C ALA A 294 -9.54 8.51 -1.52
N ARG A 295 -9.85 8.89 -0.27
CA ARG A 295 -9.36 10.13 0.35
C ARG A 295 -8.08 9.86 1.13
N TYR A 296 -7.10 10.73 0.93
CA TYR A 296 -5.82 10.72 1.63
C TYR A 296 -5.57 12.09 2.24
N SER A 297 -4.88 12.10 3.38
CA SER A 297 -4.29 13.30 3.94
C SER A 297 -2.93 12.93 4.52
N VAL A 298 -1.93 13.76 4.24
CA VAL A 298 -0.55 13.57 4.74
C VAL A 298 -0.05 14.88 5.32
N HIS A 299 0.76 14.78 6.37
CA HIS A 299 1.40 15.93 6.95
C HIS A 299 2.54 16.38 6.03
N LEU A 300 2.71 17.68 5.81
CA LEU A 300 3.74 18.19 4.89
C LEU A 300 5.16 17.83 5.35
N GLY A 301 5.36 17.62 6.65
CA GLY A 301 6.61 17.11 7.21
C GLY A 301 6.95 15.67 6.78
N ASP A 302 5.97 14.85 6.40
CA ASP A 302 6.20 13.46 5.98
C ASP A 302 7.03 13.39 4.68
N PHE A 303 6.95 14.42 3.85
CA PHE A 303 7.76 14.56 2.64
C PHE A 303 9.25 14.88 2.94
N GLY A 304 9.56 15.39 4.13
CA GLY A 304 10.93 15.72 4.55
C GLY A 304 11.76 14.50 4.98
N GLY A 305 11.12 13.36 5.24
CA GLY A 305 11.78 12.14 5.73
C GLY A 305 12.35 12.23 7.15
N SER A 306 12.22 13.37 7.83
CA SER A 306 12.62 13.56 9.22
C SER A 306 11.45 13.29 10.16
N TYR A 307 11.65 12.37 11.11
CA TYR A 307 10.73 12.10 12.22
C TYR A 307 11.40 12.52 13.54
N PRO A 308 10.71 13.15 14.50
CA PRO A 308 9.30 13.55 14.51
C PRO A 308 8.98 14.65 13.47
N PRO A 309 7.70 14.89 13.13
CA PRO A 309 7.28 15.99 12.28
C PRO A 309 7.56 17.32 12.99
N ALA A 310 8.82 17.76 13.01
CA ALA A 310 9.16 19.14 13.30
C ALA A 310 8.60 20.02 12.18
N ALA A 311 8.46 21.32 12.45
CA ALA A 311 7.98 22.32 11.49
C ALA A 311 8.49 22.03 10.07
N VAL A 312 7.59 22.07 9.08
CA VAL A 312 7.84 21.64 7.69
C VAL A 312 9.20 22.14 7.19
N GLN A 313 10.21 21.28 7.28
CA GLN A 313 11.46 21.43 6.55
C GLN A 313 11.16 20.93 5.14
N GLY A 314 10.76 21.85 4.29
CA GLY A 314 10.68 21.65 2.85
C GLY A 314 11.97 21.10 2.28
N CYS A 315 11.90 20.72 1.01
CA CYS A 315 12.92 19.91 0.35
C CYS A 315 14.28 20.63 0.33
N GLY A 316 15.25 20.13 1.12
CA GLY A 316 16.59 20.73 1.24
C GLY A 316 16.70 21.89 2.22
N GLY A 317 15.98 21.82 3.35
CA GLY A 317 16.11 22.74 4.49
C GLY A 317 15.31 24.05 4.38
N GLY A 318 14.53 24.20 3.31
CA GLY A 318 13.57 25.29 3.15
C GLY A 318 12.38 25.16 4.09
N GLY A 319 11.59 26.21 4.30
CA GLY A 319 10.28 26.09 4.96
C GLY A 319 9.17 25.71 3.99
N ALA A 320 7.96 25.41 4.50
CA ALA A 320 6.75 25.20 3.69
C ALA A 320 6.54 26.30 2.64
N GLY A 321 6.82 27.57 2.98
CA GLY A 321 6.66 28.70 2.06
C GLY A 321 7.51 28.63 0.79
N GLN A 322 8.51 27.77 0.71
CA GLN A 322 9.29 27.55 -0.52
C GLN A 322 8.72 26.46 -1.43
N LEU A 323 7.81 25.63 -0.93
CA LEU A 323 7.13 24.64 -1.75
C LEU A 323 6.23 25.35 -2.78
N THR A 324 6.27 24.84 -4.00
CA THR A 324 5.58 25.44 -5.14
C THR A 324 4.77 24.43 -5.94
N THR A 325 5.02 23.13 -5.79
CA THR A 325 4.47 22.12 -6.70
C THR A 325 3.94 20.93 -5.92
N VAL A 326 2.80 20.38 -6.35
CA VAL A 326 2.29 19.06 -5.96
C VAL A 326 2.30 18.19 -7.22
N GLU A 327 2.85 16.99 -7.14
CA GLU A 327 2.89 16.04 -8.25
C GLU A 327 2.37 14.65 -7.85
N PHE A 328 1.61 14.03 -8.75
CA PHE A 328 1.14 12.66 -8.68
C PHE A 328 1.77 11.88 -9.81
N ARG A 329 2.83 11.15 -9.50
CA ARG A 329 3.76 10.55 -10.47
C ARG A 329 3.57 9.05 -10.56
N SER A 330 3.47 8.54 -11.78
CA SER A 330 3.50 7.11 -12.10
C SER A 330 4.90 6.55 -11.88
N ALA A 331 5.03 5.37 -11.25
CA ALA A 331 6.34 4.76 -11.05
C ALA A 331 7.05 4.45 -12.38
N VAL A 332 8.38 4.39 -12.33
CA VAL A 332 9.17 4.00 -13.50
C VAL A 332 8.98 2.49 -13.72
N GLY A 333 8.51 2.11 -14.90
CA GLY A 333 8.17 0.72 -15.22
C GLY A 333 6.71 0.34 -14.97
N ALA A 334 5.93 1.21 -14.31
CA ALA A 334 4.48 1.06 -14.25
C ALA A 334 3.90 1.12 -15.67
N GLY A 335 2.85 0.35 -15.91
CA GLY A 335 2.05 0.47 -17.13
C GLY A 335 1.42 1.86 -17.28
N ARG A 336 0.79 2.09 -18.43
CA ARG A 336 -0.04 3.29 -18.63
C ARG A 336 -1.23 3.23 -17.65
N GLN A 337 -1.44 4.27 -16.87
CA GLN A 337 -2.51 4.31 -15.87
C GLN A 337 -3.31 5.62 -15.92
N VAL A 338 -4.63 5.51 -15.73
CA VAL A 338 -5.50 6.68 -15.62
C VAL A 338 -5.67 7.03 -14.15
N VAL A 339 -5.29 8.27 -13.80
CA VAL A 339 -5.39 8.82 -12.46
C VAL A 339 -6.32 10.01 -12.51
N CYS A 340 -7.41 9.96 -11.73
CA CYS A 340 -8.31 11.09 -11.54
C CYS A 340 -8.13 11.67 -10.14
N LEU A 341 -8.02 12.99 -10.05
CA LEU A 341 -7.94 13.74 -8.81
C LEU A 341 -9.15 14.64 -8.62
N ASP A 342 -9.50 14.82 -7.37
CA ASP A 342 -10.56 15.71 -6.94
C ASP A 342 -10.23 16.28 -5.54
N MET A 343 -10.78 17.45 -5.23
CA MET A 343 -10.60 18.17 -3.96
C MET A 343 -9.17 18.20 -3.44
N VAL A 344 -8.24 18.66 -4.27
CA VAL A 344 -6.83 18.82 -3.86
C VAL A 344 -6.72 20.12 -3.09
N ARG A 345 -6.33 20.06 -1.81
CA ARG A 345 -6.24 21.23 -0.95
C ARG A 345 -5.19 21.10 0.16
N LEU A 346 -4.71 22.23 0.59
CA LEU A 346 -3.84 22.42 1.75
C LEU A 346 -4.72 22.74 2.96
N LEU A 347 -4.43 22.09 4.08
CA LEU A 347 -5.14 22.29 5.35
C LEU A 347 -4.23 23.05 6.31
N PRO A 348 -4.76 24.07 7.04
CA PRO A 348 -4.00 24.78 8.05
C PRO A 348 -3.68 23.86 9.23
N GLY A 349 -2.70 24.27 10.03
CA GLY A 349 -2.37 23.55 11.25
C GLY A 349 -3.38 23.76 12.37
N ALA A 350 -3.46 22.79 13.29
CA ALA A 350 -4.44 22.82 14.39
C ALA A 350 -4.23 23.98 15.39
N SER A 351 -3.12 24.71 15.29
CA SER A 351 -2.74 25.80 16.20
C SER A 351 -3.10 27.21 15.69
N SER A 352 -3.73 27.35 14.52
CA SER A 352 -3.99 28.66 13.90
C SER A 352 -5.47 29.11 13.94
N SER A 353 -6.30 28.55 14.83
CA SER A 353 -7.70 28.96 15.02
C SER A 353 -7.87 29.94 16.18
#